data_AF-A0A137SWK2-F1
#
_entry.id   AF-A0A137SWK2-F1
#
_cell.length_a   1.000
_cell.length_b   1.000
_cell.length_c   1.000
_cell.angle_alpha   90.00
_cell.angle_beta   90.00
_cell.angle_gamma   90.00
#
_symmetry.space_group_name_H-M   'P 1'
#
loop_
_entity.id
_entity.type
_entity.pdbx_description
1 polymer ?
#
loop_
_entity_poly.entity_id
_entity_poly.type
_entity_poly.pdbx_seq_one_letter_code
_entity_poly.pdbx_strand_id
1 'polypeptide(L)'
;MFKNNFRALLVQGVLSFICMGIGFIIGKFQVLQELLYQNFIGKLIISVLIILLYKWLSSILTTKSKARGDFFVGSYIFFLGLAFLALALVGMGKSVFEVAPGESTWRLGMDFISLPIQLVIYLLRSKVGIVAYIISIIFPSLLMGFFLRWKRVNRRQKRKK
;
A
#
# COMPACT_ATOMS: atom_id res chain seq x y z
N MET A 1 19.19 -3.01 8.61
CA MET A 1 18.21 -2.11 7.99
C MET A 1 17.77 -2.64 6.63
N PHE A 2 18.72 -2.90 5.73
CA PHE A 2 18.54 -3.57 4.43
C PHE A 2 17.56 -4.76 4.43
N LYS A 3 17.77 -5.77 5.29
CA LYS A 3 16.88 -6.95 5.38
C LYS A 3 15.41 -6.61 5.66
N ASN A 4 15.14 -5.58 6.47
CA ASN A 4 13.76 -5.17 6.75
C ASN A 4 13.17 -4.32 5.61
N ASN A 5 13.99 -3.51 4.93
CA ASN A 5 13.55 -2.78 3.74
C ASN A 5 13.17 -3.73 2.60
N PHE A 6 13.99 -4.74 2.35
CA PHE A 6 13.66 -5.76 1.35
C PHE A 6 12.40 -6.54 1.71
N ARG A 7 12.25 -6.95 2.98
CA ARG A 7 11.01 -7.60 3.44
C ARG A 7 9.78 -6.69 3.34
N ALA A 8 9.93 -5.39 3.63
CA ALA A 8 8.86 -4.42 3.45
C ALA A 8 8.44 -4.33 1.98
N LEU A 9 9.42 -4.30 1.06
CA LEU A 9 9.15 -4.34 -0.37
C LEU A 9 8.40 -5.63 -0.79
N LEU A 10 8.83 -6.79 -0.30
CA LEU A 10 8.12 -8.05 -0.53
C LEU A 10 6.69 -8.02 0.01
N VAL A 11 6.48 -7.51 1.23
CA VAL A 11 5.15 -7.34 1.82
C VAL A 11 4.29 -6.42 0.95
N GLN A 12 4.86 -5.32 0.44
CA GLN A 12 4.13 -4.40 -0.45
C GLN A 12 3.74 -5.09 -1.75
N GLY A 13 4.65 -5.84 -2.37
CA GLY A 13 4.36 -6.59 -3.59
C GLY A 13 3.25 -7.63 -3.39
N VAL A 14 3.36 -8.44 -2.32
CA VAL A 14 2.32 -9.43 -1.97
C VAL A 14 0.98 -8.75 -1.72
N LEU A 15 0.96 -7.64 -0.98
CA LEU A 15 -0.28 -6.93 -0.71
C LEU A 15 -0.89 -6.34 -1.98
N SER A 16 -0.06 -5.87 -2.91
CA SER A 16 -0.51 -5.35 -4.21
C SER A 16 -1.16 -6.46 -5.03
N PHE A 17 -0.58 -7.66 -5.07
CA PHE A 17 -1.23 -8.82 -5.69
C PHE A 17 -2.56 -9.20 -5.02
N ILE A 18 -2.62 -9.18 -3.68
CA ILE A 18 -3.88 -9.45 -2.96
C ILE A 18 -4.93 -8.39 -3.32
N CYS A 19 -4.58 -7.10 -3.33
CA CYS A 19 -5.51 -6.03 -3.68
C CYS A 19 -5.99 -6.14 -5.13
N MET A 20 -5.10 -6.53 -6.05
CA MET A 20 -5.45 -6.81 -7.43
C MET A 20 -6.46 -7.97 -7.52
N GLY A 21 -6.24 -9.05 -6.77
CA GLY A 21 -7.16 -10.18 -6.68
C GLY A 21 -8.53 -9.80 -6.10
N ILE A 22 -8.55 -9.02 -5.02
CA ILE A 22 -9.78 -8.48 -4.43
C ILE A 22 -10.53 -7.63 -5.47
N GLY A 23 -9.83 -6.71 -6.13
CA GLY A 23 -10.41 -5.85 -7.16
C GLY A 23 -10.98 -6.64 -8.34
N PHE A 24 -10.26 -7.67 -8.80
CA PHE A 24 -10.70 -8.56 -9.87
C PHE A 24 -11.97 -9.34 -9.49
N ILE A 25 -12.01 -9.92 -8.28
CA ILE A 25 -13.17 -10.68 -7.80
C ILE A 25 -14.39 -9.76 -7.69
N ILE A 26 -14.25 -8.60 -7.04
CA ILE A 26 -15.35 -7.64 -6.90
C ILE A 26 -15.82 -7.17 -8.27
N GLY A 27 -14.89 -6.85 -9.18
CA GLY A 27 -15.18 -6.43 -10.54
C GLY A 27 -15.98 -7.46 -11.35
N LYS A 28 -15.86 -8.76 -11.05
CA LYS A 28 -16.57 -9.83 -11.76
C LYS A 28 -18.03 -10.00 -11.33
N PHE A 29 -18.38 -9.67 -10.08
CA PHE A 29 -19.70 -9.95 -9.52
C PHE A 29 -20.45 -8.67 -9.18
N GLN A 30 -21.54 -8.37 -9.90
CA GLN A 30 -22.34 -7.16 -9.71
C GLN A 30 -22.82 -6.97 -8.26
N VAL A 31 -23.29 -8.04 -7.62
CA VAL A 31 -23.72 -8.03 -6.21
C VAL A 31 -22.58 -7.56 -5.28
N LEU A 32 -21.33 -7.97 -5.53
CA LEU A 32 -20.19 -7.51 -4.73
C LEU A 32 -19.85 -6.04 -5.01
N GLN A 33 -20.01 -5.56 -6.25
CA GLN A 33 -19.79 -4.15 -6.57
C GLN A 33 -20.79 -3.24 -5.83
N GLU A 34 -22.07 -3.61 -5.83
CA GLU A 34 -23.12 -2.88 -5.12
C GLU A 34 -22.88 -2.88 -3.61
N LEU A 35 -22.58 -4.05 -3.04
CA LEU A 35 -22.34 -4.20 -1.61
C LEU A 35 -21.06 -3.52 -1.13
N LEU A 36 -19.97 -3.58 -1.91
CA LEU A 36 -18.64 -3.20 -1.42
C LEU A 36 -18.10 -1.89 -2.00
N TYR A 37 -18.44 -1.54 -3.24
CA TYR A 37 -17.94 -0.33 -3.90
C TYR A 37 -18.98 0.79 -3.97
N GLN A 38 -20.28 0.50 -3.97
CA GLN A 38 -21.32 1.54 -4.00
C GLN A 38 -21.80 1.93 -2.59
N ASN A 39 -21.79 1.00 -1.64
CA ASN A 39 -22.15 1.26 -0.24
C ASN A 39 -20.98 1.83 0.59
N PHE A 40 -21.24 2.88 1.38
CA PHE A 40 -20.27 3.47 2.31
C PHE A 40 -19.72 2.47 3.34
N ILE A 41 -20.58 1.60 3.88
CA ILE A 41 -20.16 0.58 4.86
C ILE A 41 -19.21 -0.43 4.19
N GLY A 42 -19.54 -0.87 2.97
CA GLY A 42 -18.70 -1.76 2.18
C GLY A 42 -17.30 -1.20 1.90
N LYS A 43 -17.24 0.09 1.52
CA LYS A 43 -15.99 0.83 1.32
C LYS A 43 -15.13 0.86 2.59
N LEU A 44 -15.75 1.08 3.75
CA LEU A 44 -15.05 1.04 5.04
C LEU A 44 -14.54 -0.36 5.37
N ILE A 45 -15.34 -1.41 5.12
CA ILE A 45 -14.92 -2.80 5.35
C ILE A 45 -13.66 -3.13 4.56
N ILE A 46 -13.63 -2.82 3.26
CA ILE A 46 -12.43 -3.08 2.44
C ILE A 46 -11.25 -2.23 2.92
N SER A 47 -11.49 -0.96 3.24
CA SER A 47 -10.42 -0.08 3.71
C SER A 47 -9.78 -0.61 4.99
N VAL A 48 -10.59 -1.04 5.96
CA VAL A 48 -10.12 -1.66 7.21
C VAL A 48 -9.42 -2.99 6.92
N LEU A 49 -9.95 -3.82 6.03
CA LEU A 49 -9.33 -5.08 5.62
C LEU A 49 -7.91 -4.87 5.09
N ILE A 50 -7.68 -3.87 4.23
CA ILE A 50 -6.35 -3.55 3.69
C ILE A 50 -5.38 -3.15 4.82
N ILE A 51 -5.83 -2.32 5.76
CA ILE A 51 -5.01 -1.92 6.92
C ILE A 51 -4.69 -3.13 7.83
N LEU A 52 -5.64 -4.04 8.02
CA LEU A 52 -5.44 -5.28 8.76
C LEU A 52 -4.46 -6.22 8.06
N LEU A 53 -4.52 -6.32 6.73
CA LEU A 53 -3.56 -7.10 5.94
C LEU A 53 -2.14 -6.53 6.07
N TYR A 54 -1.99 -5.20 6.02
CA TYR A 54 -0.72 -4.56 6.31
C TYR A 54 -0.19 -4.93 7.70
N LYS A 55 -1.04 -4.86 8.73
CA LYS A 55 -0.68 -5.24 10.09
C LYS A 55 -0.24 -6.71 10.16
N TRP A 56 -1.00 -7.61 9.53
CA TRP A 56 -0.72 -9.04 9.53
C TRP A 56 0.58 -9.36 8.79
N LEU A 57 0.78 -8.85 7.58
CA LEU A 57 2.00 -9.09 6.80
C LEU A 57 3.24 -8.39 7.39
N SER A 58 3.07 -7.26 8.10
CA SER A 58 4.18 -6.62 8.82
C SER A 58 4.78 -7.51 9.92
N SER A 59 4.09 -8.59 10.31
CA SER A 59 4.63 -9.62 11.21
C SER A 59 5.88 -10.31 10.64
N ILE A 60 6.09 -10.30 9.32
CA ILE A 60 7.29 -10.84 8.65
C ILE A 60 8.54 -9.97 8.93
N LEU A 61 8.35 -8.70 9.29
CA LEU A 61 9.44 -7.79 9.63
C LEU A 61 10.14 -8.24 10.93
N THR A 62 11.47 -8.20 10.90
CA THR A 62 12.32 -8.62 12.02
C THR A 62 12.45 -7.49 13.04
N THR A 63 12.22 -7.81 14.31
CA THR A 63 12.40 -6.91 15.46
C THR A 63 13.82 -6.94 16.04
N LYS A 64 14.70 -7.82 15.55
CA LYS A 64 16.11 -7.94 15.96
C LYS A 64 17.00 -6.78 15.45
N SER A 65 16.50 -5.95 14.52
CA SER A 65 17.26 -4.79 14.01
C SER A 65 17.15 -3.58 14.94
N LYS A 66 18.15 -2.68 14.93
CA LYS A 66 18.19 -1.46 15.76
C LYS A 66 16.90 -0.64 15.64
N ALA A 67 16.45 -0.02 16.73
CA ALA A 67 15.19 0.73 16.81
C ALA A 67 15.21 2.15 16.23
N ARG A 68 16.38 2.77 16.11
CA ARG A 68 16.52 4.13 15.57
C ARG A 68 16.14 4.25 14.09
N GLY A 69 15.95 3.14 13.36
CA GLY A 69 15.64 3.12 11.93
C GLY A 69 14.25 2.59 11.56
N ASP A 70 13.33 2.43 12.52
CA ASP A 70 12.04 1.76 12.26
C ASP A 70 11.15 2.54 11.29
N PHE A 71 11.20 3.88 11.29
CA PHE A 71 10.46 4.72 10.32
C PHE A 71 11.04 4.67 8.90
N PHE A 72 12.30 4.27 8.76
CA PHE A 72 12.93 4.08 7.46
C PHE A 72 12.68 2.68 6.89
N VAL A 73 11.99 1.79 7.63
CA VAL A 73 11.56 0.49 7.11
C VAL A 73 10.42 0.73 6.13
N GLY A 74 10.69 0.46 4.86
CA GLY A 74 9.80 0.79 3.74
C GLY A 74 10.32 1.94 2.87
N SER A 75 11.47 2.54 3.20
CA SER A 75 12.11 3.56 2.34
C SER A 75 12.34 3.06 0.91
N TYR A 76 12.58 1.75 0.73
CA TYR A 76 12.70 1.16 -0.60
C TYR A 76 11.41 1.23 -1.41
N ILE A 77 10.25 1.09 -0.74
CA ILE A 77 8.94 1.27 -1.38
C ILE A 77 8.80 2.72 -1.84
N PHE A 78 9.16 3.67 -0.98
CA PHE A 78 9.10 5.09 -1.30
C PHE A 78 9.99 5.44 -2.50
N PHE A 79 11.28 5.07 -2.46
CA PHE A 79 12.21 5.37 -3.55
C PHE A 79 11.84 4.64 -4.85
N LEU A 80 11.39 3.38 -4.76
CA LEU A 80 10.95 2.64 -5.94
C LEU A 80 9.66 3.23 -6.53
N GLY A 81 8.73 3.69 -5.69
CA GLY A 81 7.53 4.39 -6.14
C GLY A 81 7.84 5.72 -6.81
N LEU A 82 8.81 6.48 -6.29
CA LEU A 82 9.29 7.69 -6.96
C LEU A 82 9.98 7.37 -8.30
N ALA A 83 10.77 6.31 -8.37
CA ALA A 83 11.40 5.88 -9.62
C ALA A 83 10.35 5.49 -10.67
N PHE A 84 9.33 4.73 -10.30
CA PHE A 84 8.24 4.38 -11.22
C PHE A 84 7.38 5.59 -11.60
N LEU A 85 7.13 6.53 -10.68
CA LEU A 85 6.45 7.78 -11.00
C LEU A 85 7.27 8.60 -12.02
N ALA A 86 8.58 8.71 -11.84
CA ALA A 86 9.45 9.40 -12.78
C ALA A 86 9.43 8.74 -14.16
N LEU A 87 9.50 7.41 -14.24
CA LEU A 87 9.38 6.66 -15.50
C LEU A 87 8.02 6.89 -16.18
N ALA A 88 6.93 6.89 -15.41
CA ALA A 88 5.60 7.18 -15.95
C ALA A 88 5.53 8.62 -16.50
N LEU A 89 6.09 9.60 -15.78
CA LEU A 89 6.13 11.00 -16.21
C LEU A 89 6.96 11.19 -17.48
N VAL A 90 8.05 10.44 -17.65
CA VAL A 90 8.84 10.46 -18.90
C VAL A 90 8.02 9.90 -20.07
N GLY A 91 7.30 8.79 -19.87
CA GLY A 91 6.54 8.14 -20.95
C GLY A 91 5.23 8.84 -21.33
N MET A 92 4.59 9.55 -20.39
CA MET A 92 3.22 10.07 -20.57
C MET A 92 3.06 11.56 -20.24
N GLY A 93 4.06 12.21 -19.65
CA GLY A 93 3.98 13.60 -19.21
C GLY A 93 2.91 13.82 -18.15
N LYS A 94 2.08 14.85 -18.30
CA LYS A 94 1.03 15.19 -17.32
C LYS A 94 -0.18 14.23 -17.34
N SER A 95 -0.38 13.50 -18.44
CA SER A 95 -1.49 12.54 -18.57
C SER A 95 -1.38 11.35 -17.60
N VAL A 96 -0.21 11.14 -16.97
CA VAL A 96 -0.01 10.15 -15.89
C VAL A 96 -1.07 10.22 -14.79
N PHE A 97 -1.62 11.40 -14.50
CA PHE A 97 -2.59 11.57 -13.42
C PHE A 97 -4.05 11.50 -13.87
N GLU A 98 -4.29 11.40 -15.18
CA GLU A 98 -5.63 11.47 -15.77
C GLU A 98 -6.11 10.10 -16.26
N VAL A 99 -5.16 9.22 -16.62
CA VAL A 99 -5.41 7.87 -17.13
C VAL A 99 -5.89 6.93 -16.01
N ALA A 100 -6.67 5.88 -16.31
CA ALA A 100 -7.13 4.93 -15.29
C ALA A 100 -6.07 3.84 -15.00
N PRO A 101 -6.02 3.26 -13.77
CA PRO A 101 -5.00 2.27 -13.40
C PRO A 101 -4.92 1.11 -14.41
N GLY A 102 -3.71 0.80 -14.89
CA GLY A 102 -3.48 -0.29 -15.84
C GLY A 102 -3.71 0.03 -17.32
N GLU A 103 -4.16 1.23 -17.68
CA GLU A 103 -4.37 1.61 -19.09
C GLU A 103 -3.07 1.94 -19.85
N SER A 104 -1.95 2.12 -19.15
CA SER A 104 -0.65 2.40 -19.76
C SER A 104 0.47 1.56 -19.17
N THR A 105 1.28 0.98 -20.05
CA THR A 105 2.47 0.19 -19.70
C THR A 105 3.51 1.02 -18.96
N TRP A 106 3.65 2.31 -19.32
CA TRP A 106 4.52 3.26 -18.63
C TRP A 106 4.15 3.48 -17.17
N ARG A 107 2.89 3.22 -16.80
CA ARG A 107 2.36 3.43 -15.45
C ARG A 107 2.27 2.17 -14.61
N LEU A 108 2.41 0.99 -15.21
CA LEU A 108 2.18 -0.30 -14.54
C LEU A 108 2.97 -0.46 -13.23
N GLY A 109 4.26 -0.11 -13.23
CA GLY A 109 5.08 -0.23 -12.02
C GLY A 109 4.59 0.65 -10.88
N MET A 110 4.16 1.88 -11.21
CA MET A 110 3.59 2.80 -10.24
C MET A 110 2.23 2.29 -9.75
N ASP A 111 1.31 1.97 -10.67
CA ASP A 111 -0.03 1.50 -10.33
C ASP A 111 0.05 0.25 -9.43
N PHE A 112 0.95 -0.67 -9.74
CA PHE A 112 1.18 -1.85 -8.91
C PHE A 112 1.67 -1.50 -7.51
N ILE A 113 2.73 -0.69 -7.38
CA ILE A 113 3.31 -0.40 -6.06
C ILE A 113 2.38 0.43 -5.17
N SER A 114 1.56 1.31 -5.77
CA SER A 114 0.63 2.17 -5.05
C SER A 114 -0.75 1.55 -4.83
N LEU A 115 -1.07 0.42 -5.49
CA LEU A 115 -2.40 -0.17 -5.54
C LEU A 115 -3.08 -0.32 -4.17
N PRO A 116 -2.42 -0.84 -3.11
CA PRO A 116 -3.11 -1.07 -1.84
C PRO A 116 -3.68 0.21 -1.22
N ILE A 117 -2.91 1.30 -1.24
CA ILE A 117 -3.36 2.57 -0.66
C ILE A 117 -4.22 3.35 -1.65
N GLN A 118 -3.95 3.26 -2.95
CA GLN A 118 -4.82 3.86 -3.96
C GLN A 118 -6.22 3.29 -3.92
N LEU A 119 -6.37 1.97 -3.70
CA LEU A 119 -7.67 1.34 -3.55
C LEU A 119 -8.42 1.91 -2.35
N VAL A 120 -7.76 2.08 -1.20
CA VAL A 120 -8.36 2.74 -0.03
C VAL A 120 -8.78 4.17 -0.35
N ILE A 121 -7.91 4.96 -1.00
CA ILE A 121 -8.21 6.35 -1.35
C ILE A 121 -9.36 6.44 -2.36
N TYR A 122 -9.37 5.58 -3.37
CA TYR A 122 -10.43 5.51 -4.39
C TYR A 122 -11.78 5.12 -3.79
N LEU A 123 -11.80 4.24 -2.80
CA LEU A 123 -13.03 3.89 -2.09
C LEU A 123 -13.54 5.05 -1.24
N LEU A 124 -12.64 5.75 -0.56
CA LEU A 124 -12.98 6.86 0.34
C LEU A 124 -13.22 8.20 -0.37
N ARG A 125 -12.73 8.38 -1.60
CA ARG A 125 -12.85 9.61 -2.40
C ARG A 125 -13.19 9.27 -3.84
N SER A 126 -14.11 10.00 -4.45
CA SER A 126 -14.54 9.75 -5.84
C SER A 126 -13.49 10.07 -6.92
N LYS A 127 -12.38 10.76 -6.60
CA LYS A 127 -11.31 11.09 -7.57
C LYS A 127 -9.92 10.90 -6.96
N VAL A 128 -9.04 10.26 -7.74
CA VAL A 128 -7.62 10.04 -7.41
C VAL A 128 -6.80 11.10 -8.16
N GLY A 129 -6.38 12.15 -7.45
CA GLY A 129 -5.48 13.18 -8.02
C GLY A 129 -4.02 12.95 -7.68
N ILE A 130 -3.13 13.85 -8.11
CA ILE A 130 -1.68 13.77 -7.85
C ILE A 130 -1.32 13.58 -6.36
N VAL A 131 -2.08 14.23 -5.47
CA VAL A 131 -1.91 14.11 -4.02
C VAL A 131 -2.17 12.67 -3.56
N ALA A 132 -3.16 11.99 -4.15
CA ALA A 132 -3.45 10.60 -3.83
C ALA A 132 -2.31 9.67 -4.25
N TYR A 133 -1.65 9.92 -5.39
CA TYR A 133 -0.48 9.16 -5.81
C TYR A 133 0.70 9.34 -4.83
N ILE A 134 1.00 10.58 -4.46
CA ILE A 134 2.08 10.88 -3.51
C ILE A 134 1.82 10.22 -2.15
N ILE A 135 0.59 10.33 -1.63
CA ILE A 135 0.20 9.66 -0.39
C ILE A 135 0.36 8.14 -0.55
N SER A 136 -0.08 7.57 -1.65
CA SER A 136 -0.02 6.12 -1.88
C SER A 136 1.40 5.56 -1.96
N ILE A 137 2.39 6.39 -2.29
CA ILE A 137 3.81 6.01 -2.29
C ILE A 137 4.42 6.13 -0.89
N ILE A 138 4.06 7.17 -0.12
CA ILE A 138 4.65 7.45 1.21
C ILE A 138 4.03 6.57 2.29
N PHE A 139 2.70 6.45 2.28
CA PHE A 139 1.92 5.88 3.37
C PHE A 139 2.27 4.41 3.67
N PRO A 140 2.52 3.52 2.68
CA PRO A 140 2.95 2.16 2.96
C PRO A 140 4.20 2.08 3.83
N SER A 141 5.20 2.93 3.55
CA SER A 141 6.45 2.97 4.33
C SER A 141 6.17 3.38 5.78
N LEU A 142 5.38 4.44 5.98
CA LEU A 142 5.04 4.92 7.33
C LEU A 142 4.25 3.87 8.11
N LEU A 143 3.30 3.22 7.46
CA LEU A 143 2.39 2.25 8.06
C LEU A 143 3.14 0.97 8.48
N MET A 144 4.08 0.50 7.66
CA MET A 144 4.95 -0.63 8.02
C MET A 144 5.91 -0.28 9.17
N GLY A 145 6.50 0.91 9.16
CA GLY A 145 7.34 1.40 10.26
C GLY A 145 6.58 1.49 11.58
N PHE A 146 5.34 1.99 11.52
CA PHE A 146 4.44 2.06 12.68
C PHE A 146 4.15 0.67 13.26
N PHE A 147 3.73 -0.29 12.44
CA PHE A 147 3.42 -1.63 12.94
C PHE A 147 4.65 -2.38 13.45
N LEU A 148 5.83 -2.16 12.87
CA LEU A 148 7.08 -2.69 13.40
C LEU A 148 7.39 -2.14 14.80
N ARG A 149 7.21 -0.82 15.00
CA ARG A 149 7.40 -0.19 16.31
C ARG A 149 6.40 -0.72 17.33
N TRP A 150 5.12 -0.81 16.97
CA TRP A 150 4.07 -1.38 17.81
C TRP A 150 4.39 -2.81 18.26
N LYS A 151 4.84 -3.67 17.33
CA LYS A 151 5.27 -5.05 17.63
C LYS A 151 6.41 -5.12 18.65
N ARG A 152 7.35 -4.17 18.62
CA ARG A 152 8.48 -4.12 19.57
C ARG A 152 8.03 -3.70 20.96
N VAL A 153 7.17 -2.70 21.06
CA VAL A 153 6.61 -2.23 22.33
C VAL A 153 5.85 -3.38 23.01
N ASN A 154 4.96 -4.06 22.28
CA ASN A 154 4.20 -5.18 22.80
C ASN A 154 5.10 -6.34 23.27
N ARG A 155 6.19 -6.65 22.55
CA ARG A 155 7.16 -7.69 22.97
C ARG A 155 7.90 -7.31 24.25
N ARG A 156 8.25 -6.03 24.42
CA ARG A 156 8.91 -5.56 25.65
C ARG A 156 7.98 -5.64 26.85
N GLN A 157 6.71 -5.26 26.69
CA GLN A 157 5.70 -5.37 27.74
C GLN A 157 5.46 -6.82 28.15
N LYS A 158 5.36 -7.75 27.19
CA LYS A 158 5.19 -9.19 27.46
C LYS A 158 6.40 -9.86 28.15
N ARG A 159 7.60 -9.27 28.09
CA ARG A 159 8.79 -9.78 28.79
C ARG A 159 8.95 -9.23 30.20
N LYS A 160 8.19 -8.17 30.53
CA LYS A 160 8.19 -7.52 31.85
C LYS A 160 7.05 -8.03 32.75
N LYS A 161 6.06 -8.70 32.16
CA LYS A 161 5.05 -9.49 32.86
C LYS A 161 5.56 -10.91 32.95
#